data_AF-A0A482A3E5-F1
#
_entry.id   AF-A0A482A3E5-F1
#
_cell.length_a   1.000
_cell.length_b   1.000
_cell.length_c   1.000
_cell.angle_alpha   90.00
_cell.angle_beta   90.00
_cell.angle_gamma   90.00
#
_symmetry.space_group_name_H-M   'P 1'
#
loop_
_entity.id
_entity.type
_entity.pdbx_description
1 polymer ?
#
loop_
_entity_poly.entity_id
_entity_poly.type
_entity_poly.pdbx_seq_one_letter_code
_entity_poly.pdbx_strand_id
1 'polypeptide(L)'
;SMLCDAEVGLIVFSNKGKLFEYANDSCMERILERYERYTLAERKLVPTDHTSSGSWTLEHAKLKARLEVLQRNQKHYVGEDLELLNMKELQNLEHQLDSALKHIRSRKNQVMHESISVLQKKDKALQEQNNQLSKKMKEREKEV
;
A
#
# COMPACT_ATOMS: atom_id res chain seq x y z
N SER A 1 -29.50 5.98 -53.06
CA SER A 1 -29.24 6.63 -51.76
C SER A 1 -28.39 5.68 -50.95
N MET A 2 -27.17 6.05 -50.52
CA MET A 2 -26.34 5.16 -49.72
C MET A 2 -26.94 5.07 -48.32
N LEU A 3 -27.51 3.92 -47.97
CA LEU A 3 -27.97 3.60 -46.63
C LEU A 3 -26.73 3.41 -45.76
N CYS A 4 -26.25 4.46 -45.10
CA CYS A 4 -25.20 4.28 -44.11
C CYS A 4 -25.85 3.86 -42.78
N ASP A 5 -25.55 2.65 -42.33
CA ASP A 5 -25.85 2.16 -40.98
C ASP A 5 -24.91 2.84 -39.95
N ALA A 6 -24.89 4.17 -39.97
CA ALA A 6 -24.07 4.97 -39.08
C ALA A 6 -24.79 5.13 -37.74
N GLU A 7 -24.19 4.59 -36.68
CA GLU A 7 -24.58 4.90 -35.31
C GLU A 7 -23.97 6.26 -34.93
N VAL A 8 -24.82 7.24 -34.60
CA VAL A 8 -24.41 8.60 -34.26
C VAL A 8 -24.83 8.91 -32.83
N GLY A 9 -23.87 9.40 -32.03
CA GLY A 9 -24.08 9.92 -30.68
C GLY A 9 -23.50 11.32 -30.53
N LEU A 10 -24.20 12.21 -29.82
CA LEU A 10 -23.78 13.57 -29.49
C LEU A 10 -23.87 13.76 -27.98
N ILE A 11 -22.76 14.18 -27.37
CA ILE A 11 -22.68 14.51 -25.95
C ILE A 11 -22.26 15.97 -25.81
N VAL A 12 -23.03 16.75 -25.04
CA VAL A 12 -22.76 18.18 -24.79
C VAL A 12 -22.69 18.43 -23.30
N PHE A 13 -21.56 19.00 -22.84
CA PHE A 13 -21.38 19.46 -21.47
C PHE A 13 -21.56 20.97 -21.39
N SER A 14 -22.51 21.41 -20.57
CA SER A 14 -22.66 22.83 -20.24
C SER A 14 -21.67 23.25 -19.17
N ASN A 15 -21.21 24.51 -19.22
CA ASN A 15 -20.44 25.14 -18.15
C ASN A 15 -21.16 25.17 -16.78
N LYS A 16 -22.47 24.89 -16.74
CA LYS A 16 -23.27 24.72 -15.52
C LYS A 16 -23.31 23.27 -15.00
N GLY A 17 -22.47 22.38 -15.55
CA GLY A 17 -22.40 20.98 -15.14
C GLY A 17 -23.55 20.09 -15.63
N LYS A 18 -24.37 20.60 -16.57
CA LYS A 18 -25.44 19.80 -17.19
C LYS A 18 -24.91 18.98 -18.35
N LEU A 19 -25.30 17.71 -18.39
CA LEU A 19 -25.03 16.77 -19.47
C LEU A 19 -26.26 16.67 -20.37
N PHE A 20 -26.06 16.84 -21.68
CA PHE A 20 -27.07 16.57 -22.70
C PHE A 20 -26.53 15.51 -23.64
N GLU A 21 -27.37 14.52 -23.95
CA GLU A 21 -27.01 13.44 -24.84
C GLU A 21 -28.10 13.21 -25.89
N TYR A 22 -27.68 12.84 -27.08
CA TYR A 22 -28.53 12.40 -28.17
C TYR A 22 -27.88 11.20 -28.83
N ALA A 23 -28.66 10.14 -29.06
CA ALA A 23 -28.25 9.01 -29.86
C ALA A 23 -29.32 8.72 -30.91
N ASN A 24 -28.91 8.26 -32.08
CA ASN A 24 -29.85 7.72 -33.07
C ASN A 24 -30.41 6.37 -32.59
N ASP A 25 -31.01 5.53 -33.44
CA ASP A 25 -31.73 4.27 -33.07
C ASP A 25 -31.01 3.27 -32.12
N SER A 26 -29.75 3.50 -31.76
CA SER A 26 -28.97 2.82 -30.71
C SER A 26 -28.90 3.64 -29.42
N CYS A 27 -28.98 3.02 -28.23
CA CYS A 27 -28.73 3.74 -26.98
C CYS A 27 -27.27 4.23 -26.86
N MET A 28 -27.05 5.35 -26.17
CA MET A 28 -25.73 5.98 -25.98
C MET A 28 -24.69 5.00 -25.41
N GLU A 29 -25.10 4.16 -24.46
CA GLU A 29 -24.26 3.15 -23.82
C GLU A 29 -23.65 2.17 -24.85
N ARG A 30 -24.43 1.72 -25.83
CA ARG A 30 -23.97 0.83 -26.91
C ARG A 30 -22.94 1.50 -27.82
N ILE A 31 -23.17 2.76 -28.18
CA ILE A 31 -22.23 3.53 -29.01
C ILE A 31 -20.89 3.69 -28.28
N LEU A 32 -20.94 4.02 -26.99
CA LEU A 32 -19.76 4.20 -26.15
C LEU A 32 -18.98 2.88 -25.96
N GLU A 33 -19.66 1.77 -25.69
CA GLU A 33 -19.04 0.44 -25.57
C GLU A 33 -18.33 0.04 -26.87
N ARG A 34 -18.98 0.28 -28.02
CA ARG A 34 -18.40 0.00 -29.34
C ARG A 34 -17.17 0.85 -29.59
N TYR A 35 -17.23 2.16 -29.32
CA TYR A 35 -16.10 3.08 -29.44
C TYR A 35 -14.90 2.66 -28.58
N GLU A 36 -15.14 2.29 -27.32
CA GLU A 36 -14.09 1.83 -26.41
C GLU A 36 -13.40 0.57 -26.94
N ARG A 37 -14.17 -0.42 -27.42
CA ARG A 37 -13.62 -1.65 -28.01
C ARG A 37 -12.75 -1.38 -29.23
N TYR A 38 -13.17 -0.48 -30.12
CA TYR A 38 -12.38 -0.12 -31.31
C TYR A 38 -11.10 0.64 -30.93
N THR A 39 -11.20 1.62 -30.03
CA THR A 39 -10.04 2.39 -29.56
C THR A 39 -9.00 1.50 -28.86
N LEU A 40 -9.46 0.51 -28.11
CA LEU A 40 -8.60 -0.46 -27.44
C LEU A 40 -7.94 -1.45 -28.44
N ALA A 41 -8.68 -1.85 -29.49
CA ALA A 41 -8.17 -2.74 -30.53
C ALA A 41 -7.15 -2.04 -31.45
N GLU A 42 -7.38 -0.79 -31.84
CA GLU A 42 -6.42 0.02 -32.61
C GLU A 42 -5.12 0.24 -31.83
N ARG A 43 -5.21 0.47 -30.51
CA ARG A 43 -4.02 0.61 -29.64
C ARG A 43 -3.16 -0.66 -29.55
N LYS A 44 -3.70 -1.84 -29.88
CA LYS A 44 -2.94 -3.11 -29.88
C LYS A 44 -2.26 -3.40 -31.22
N LEU A 45 -2.69 -2.76 -32.31
CA LEU A 45 -2.24 -3.06 -33.68
C LEU A 45 -1.11 -2.17 -34.19
N VAL A 46 -0.77 -1.08 -33.47
CA VAL A 46 0.36 -0.22 -33.82
C VAL A 46 1.55 -0.55 -32.90
N PRO A 47 2.60 -1.24 -33.38
CA PRO A 47 3.86 -1.29 -32.66
C PRO A 47 4.52 0.08 -32.80
N THR A 48 4.37 0.93 -31.78
CA THR A 48 5.05 2.23 -31.74
C THR A 48 5.99 2.27 -30.55
N ASP A 49 7.27 2.44 -30.86
CA ASP A 49 8.46 2.57 -30.00
C ASP A 49 8.45 3.77 -29.02
N HIS A 50 7.28 4.26 -28.61
CA HIS A 50 7.17 5.39 -27.69
C HIS A 50 6.10 5.11 -26.66
N THR A 51 6.53 4.75 -25.46
CA THR A 51 5.75 4.81 -24.22
C THR A 51 5.07 6.18 -24.15
N SER A 52 3.77 6.21 -24.41
CA SER A 52 3.06 7.48 -24.56
C SER A 52 3.13 8.28 -23.26
N SER A 53 3.54 9.54 -23.37
CA SER A 53 3.56 10.50 -22.25
C SER A 53 2.24 10.50 -21.47
N GLY A 54 1.11 10.23 -22.15
CA GLY A 54 -0.22 10.07 -21.56
C GLY A 54 -0.34 8.91 -20.54
N SER A 55 0.31 7.78 -20.80
CA SER A 55 0.35 6.63 -19.87
C SER A 55 1.12 7.00 -18.60
N TRP A 56 2.27 7.66 -18.75
CA TRP A 56 3.07 8.10 -17.61
C TRP A 56 2.37 9.20 -16.80
N THR A 57 1.67 10.15 -17.44
CA THR A 57 0.90 11.17 -16.72
C THR A 57 -0.24 10.58 -15.90
N LEU A 58 -0.91 9.54 -16.41
CA LEU A 58 -2.00 8.86 -15.70
C LEU A 58 -1.47 8.06 -14.50
N GLU A 59 -0.40 7.28 -14.70
CA GLU A 59 0.24 6.54 -13.62
C GLU A 59 0.81 7.47 -12.54
N HIS A 60 1.40 8.59 -12.94
CA HIS A 60 1.86 9.62 -12.01
C HIS A 60 0.70 10.22 -11.21
N ALA A 61 -0.42 10.55 -11.84
CA ALA A 61 -1.61 11.07 -11.13
C ALA A 61 -2.16 10.06 -10.13
N LYS A 62 -2.22 8.77 -10.51
CA LYS A 62 -2.65 7.68 -9.64
C LYS A 62 -1.70 7.49 -8.45
N LEU A 63 -0.40 7.55 -8.67
CA LEU A 63 0.60 7.46 -7.61
C LEU A 63 0.50 8.66 -6.66
N LYS A 64 0.34 9.87 -7.19
CA LYS A 64 0.17 11.09 -6.40
C LYS A 64 -1.07 11.00 -5.51
N ALA A 65 -2.21 10.55 -6.04
CA ALA A 65 -3.42 10.35 -5.25
C ALA A 65 -3.22 9.33 -4.11
N ARG A 66 -2.50 8.22 -4.36
CA ARG A 66 -2.16 7.25 -3.32
C ARG A 66 -1.26 7.86 -2.24
N LEU A 67 -0.28 8.65 -2.64
CA LEU A 67 0.63 9.33 -1.72
C LEU A 67 -0.12 10.32 -0.82
N GLU A 68 -1.03 11.10 -1.38
CA GLU A 68 -1.87 12.03 -0.61
C GLU A 68 -2.75 11.30 0.43
N VAL A 69 -3.32 10.15 0.07
CA VAL A 69 -4.07 9.31 1.00
C VAL A 69 -3.17 8.77 2.12
N LEU A 70 -1.97 8.27 1.79
CA LEU A 70 -1.03 7.76 2.78
C LEU A 70 -0.54 8.85 3.73
N GLN A 71 -0.23 10.03 3.22
CA GLN A 71 0.16 11.19 4.04
C GLN A 71 -0.97 11.61 4.99
N ARG A 72 -2.21 11.67 4.50
CA ARG A 72 -3.37 11.97 5.35
C ARG A 72 -3.54 10.92 6.45
N ASN A 73 -3.44 9.64 6.11
CA ASN A 73 -3.53 8.57 7.10
C ASN A 73 -2.42 8.67 8.14
N GLN A 74 -1.18 9.00 7.73
CA GLN A 74 -0.06 9.20 8.64
C GLN A 74 -0.37 10.30 9.67
N LYS A 75 -0.90 11.44 9.22
CA LYS A 75 -1.34 12.52 10.10
C LYS A 75 -2.39 12.05 11.11
N HIS A 76 -3.42 11.34 10.64
CA HIS A 76 -4.43 10.79 11.54
C HIS A 76 -3.81 9.83 12.58
N TYR A 77 -2.85 8.99 12.19
CA TYR A 77 -2.17 8.09 13.13
C TYR A 77 -1.35 8.79 14.21
N VAL A 78 -0.85 10.01 13.94
CA VAL A 78 -0.15 10.83 14.94
C VAL A 78 -1.08 11.79 15.68
N GLY A 79 -2.39 11.75 15.39
CA GLY A 79 -3.41 12.56 16.05
C GLY A 79 -3.63 13.95 15.44
N GLU A 80 -3.19 14.17 14.20
CA GLU A 80 -3.38 15.40 13.44
C GLU A 80 -4.57 15.30 12.47
N ASP A 81 -5.13 16.45 12.05
CA ASP A 81 -6.23 16.60 11.08
C ASP A 81 -7.49 15.75 11.40
N LEU A 82 -7.75 15.49 12.69
CA LEU A 82 -8.84 14.61 13.14
C LEU A 82 -10.23 15.24 13.01
N GLU A 83 -10.35 16.57 12.92
CA GLU A 83 -11.65 17.25 12.76
C GLU A 83 -12.41 16.86 11.49
N LEU A 84 -11.73 16.27 10.50
CA LEU A 84 -12.31 15.83 9.23
C LEU A 84 -12.94 14.43 9.32
N LEU A 85 -12.70 13.71 10.42
CA LEU A 85 -13.20 12.35 10.62
C LEU A 85 -14.52 12.37 11.38
N ASN A 86 -15.46 11.53 10.94
CA ASN A 86 -16.67 11.29 11.71
C ASN A 86 -16.42 10.30 12.87
N MET A 87 -17.40 10.17 13.77
CA MET A 87 -17.26 9.33 14.97
C MET A 87 -16.92 7.86 14.65
N LYS A 88 -17.51 7.29 13.59
CA LYS A 88 -17.25 5.90 13.18
C LYS A 88 -15.81 5.74 12.66
N GLU A 89 -15.33 6.72 11.90
CA GLU A 89 -13.95 6.73 11.40
C GLU A 89 -12.94 6.88 12.53
N LEU A 90 -13.21 7.74 13.52
CA LEU A 90 -12.39 7.90 14.73
C LEU A 90 -12.31 6.60 15.54
N GLN A 91 -13.43 5.93 15.79
CA GLN A 91 -13.45 4.63 16.49
C GLN A 91 -12.65 3.57 15.73
N ASN A 92 -12.77 3.55 14.40
CA ASN A 92 -12.00 2.62 13.57
C ASN A 92 -10.50 2.94 13.57
N LEU A 93 -10.13 4.22 13.61
CA LEU A 93 -8.74 4.67 13.75
C LEU A 93 -8.16 4.24 15.10
N GLU A 94 -8.89 4.51 16.19
CA GLU A 94 -8.50 4.11 17.55
C GLU A 94 -8.30 2.59 17.66
N HIS A 95 -9.24 1.80 17.14
CA HIS A 95 -9.13 0.35 17.16
C HIS A 95 -7.90 -0.16 16.38
N GLN A 96 -7.63 0.41 15.20
CA GLN A 96 -6.44 0.07 14.42
C GLN A 96 -5.15 0.40 15.17
N LEU A 97 -5.08 1.57 15.81
CA LEU A 97 -3.90 1.99 16.58
C LEU A 97 -3.69 1.10 17.82
N ASP A 98 -4.74 0.79 18.57
CA ASP A 98 -4.66 -0.11 19.73
C ASP A 98 -4.18 -1.52 19.33
N SER A 99 -4.76 -2.07 18.25
CA SER A 99 -4.35 -3.37 17.72
C SER A 99 -2.89 -3.38 17.27
N ALA A 100 -2.48 -2.39 16.47
CA ALA A 100 -1.09 -2.27 16.00
C ALA A 100 -0.10 -2.14 17.17
N LEU A 101 -0.44 -1.33 18.17
CA LEU A 101 0.38 -1.11 19.35
C LEU A 101 0.49 -2.36 20.23
N LYS A 102 -0.58 -3.15 20.38
CA LYS A 102 -0.53 -4.48 21.01
C LYS A 102 0.42 -5.42 20.27
N HIS A 103 0.35 -5.48 18.94
CA HIS A 103 1.25 -6.29 18.13
C HIS A 103 2.72 -5.86 18.27
N ILE A 104 3.00 -4.56 18.21
CA ILE A 104 4.35 -4.01 18.37
C ILE A 104 4.91 -4.36 19.75
N ARG A 105 4.13 -4.16 20.82
CA ARG A 105 4.55 -4.49 22.19
C ARG A 105 4.82 -5.98 22.36
N SER A 106 3.94 -6.83 21.83
CA SER A 106 4.12 -8.29 21.85
C SER A 106 5.43 -8.69 21.16
N ARG A 107 5.68 -8.19 19.95
CA ARG A 107 6.91 -8.48 19.21
C ARG A 107 8.16 -7.96 19.93
N LYS A 108 8.11 -6.74 20.48
CA LYS A 108 9.22 -6.16 21.26
C LYS A 108 9.55 -7.04 22.47
N ASN A 109 8.53 -7.48 23.22
CA ASN A 109 8.73 -8.35 24.38
C ASN A 109 9.30 -9.71 23.96
N GLN A 110 8.79 -10.29 22.87
CA GLN A 110 9.31 -11.55 22.35
C GLN A 110 10.81 -11.44 22.01
N VAL A 111 11.21 -10.43 21.24
CA VAL A 111 12.62 -10.21 20.87
C VAL A 111 13.49 -9.97 22.10
N MET A 112 12.97 -9.24 23.10
CA MET A 112 13.68 -9.02 24.36
C MET A 112 13.89 -10.33 25.14
N HIS A 113 12.87 -11.19 25.23
CA HIS A 113 12.98 -12.50 25.88
C HIS A 113 13.95 -13.43 25.15
N GLU A 114 13.93 -13.43 23.82
CA GLU A 114 14.90 -14.17 22.99
C GLU A 114 16.33 -13.72 23.30
N SER A 115 16.57 -12.40 23.34
CA SER A 115 17.88 -11.82 23.68
C SER A 115 18.34 -12.20 25.09
N ILE A 116 17.47 -12.07 26.09
CA ILE A 116 17.76 -12.48 27.48
C ILE A 116 18.12 -13.96 27.54
N SER A 117 17.38 -14.82 26.84
CA SER A 117 17.62 -16.27 26.83
C SER A 117 18.99 -16.61 26.23
N VAL A 118 19.39 -15.93 25.16
CA VAL A 118 20.71 -16.10 24.55
C VAL A 118 21.82 -15.67 25.52
N LEU A 119 21.67 -14.51 26.17
CA LEU A 119 22.64 -14.00 27.12
C LEU A 119 22.78 -14.92 28.34
N GLN A 120 21.67 -15.42 28.89
CA GLN A 120 21.69 -16.37 30.01
C GLN A 120 22.40 -17.68 29.65
N LYS A 121 22.22 -18.19 28.42
CA LYS A 121 22.96 -19.38 27.96
C LYS A 121 24.46 -19.11 27.87
N LYS A 122 24.83 -17.93 27.36
CA LYS A 122 26.25 -17.53 27.26
C LYS A 122 26.89 -17.37 28.63
N ASP A 123 26.19 -16.75 29.57
CA ASP A 123 26.65 -16.56 30.95
C ASP A 123 26.92 -17.91 31.63
N LYS A 124 25.98 -18.85 31.54
CA LYS A 124 26.17 -20.21 32.07
C LYS A 124 27.36 -20.94 31.44
N ALA A 125 27.55 -20.83 30.13
CA ALA A 125 28.67 -21.46 29.44
C ALA A 125 30.02 -20.88 29.89
N LEU A 126 30.10 -19.55 30.04
CA LEU A 126 31.30 -18.87 30.54
C LEU A 126 31.59 -19.22 32.00
N GLN A 127 30.55 -19.31 32.84
CA GLN A 127 30.70 -19.70 34.23
C GLN A 127 31.27 -21.12 34.36
N GLU A 128 30.78 -22.06 33.54
CA GLU A 128 31.31 -23.42 33.50
C GLU A 128 32.78 -23.46 33.03
N GLN A 129 33.13 -22.73 31.97
CA GLN A 129 34.51 -22.62 31.51
C GLN A 129 35.44 -22.02 32.58
N ASN A 130 35.01 -20.96 33.26
CA ASN A 130 35.78 -20.35 34.36
C ASN A 130 35.98 -21.32 35.52
N ASN A 131 34.96 -22.08 35.89
CA ASN A 131 35.06 -23.11 36.93
C ASN A 131 36.08 -24.19 36.55
N GLN A 132 36.06 -24.66 35.30
CA GLN A 132 37.03 -25.64 34.80
C GLN A 132 38.46 -25.10 34.81
N LEU A 133 38.66 -23.87 34.34
CA LEU A 133 39.97 -23.22 34.38
C LEU A 133 40.47 -23.03 35.81
N SER A 134 39.60 -22.60 36.74
CA SER A 134 39.93 -22.43 38.16
C SER A 134 40.39 -23.75 38.79
N LYS A 135 39.72 -24.87 38.48
CA LYS A 135 40.15 -26.21 38.94
C LYS A 135 41.53 -26.59 38.40
N LYS A 136 41.77 -26.42 37.10
CA LYS A 136 43.07 -26.72 36.46
C LYS A 136 44.21 -25.87 37.03
N MET A 137 43.95 -24.60 37.34
CA MET A 137 44.96 -23.72 37.96
C MET A 137 45.34 -24.23 39.35
N LYS A 138 44.34 -24.59 40.18
CA LYS A 138 44.58 -25.17 41.51
C LYS A 138 45.29 -26.52 41.48
N GLU A 139 45.07 -27.33 40.45
CA GLU A 139 45.78 -28.60 40.25
C GLU A 139 47.26 -28.34 39.94
N ARG A 140 47.55 -27.42 38.99
CA ARG A 140 48.94 -27.05 38.66
C ARG A 140 49.70 -26.40 39.82
N GLU A 141 49.03 -25.60 40.65
CA GLU A 141 49.64 -25.02 41.86
C GLU A 141 50.07 -26.07 42.89
N LYS A 142 49.49 -27.27 42.87
CA LYS A 142 49.88 -28.38 43.76
C LYS A 142 51.02 -29.24 43.21
N GLU A 143 51.30 -29.12 41.92
CA GLU A 143 52.36 -29.87 41.22
C GLU A 143 53.71 -29.12 41.22
N VAL A 144 53.73 -27.87 41.71
CA VAL A 144 54.92 -27.01 41.88
C VAL A 144 55.31 -26.96 43.35
#